data_AF-A0A383VS61-F1
#
_entry.id   AF-A0A383VS61-F1
#
_cell.length_a   1.000
_cell.length_b   1.000
_cell.length_c   1.000
_cell.angle_alpha   90.00
_cell.angle_beta   90.00
_cell.angle_gamma   90.00
#
_symmetry.space_group_name_H-M   'P 1'
#
loop_
_entity.id
_entity.type
_entity.pdbx_description
1 polymer ?
#
loop_
_entity_poly.entity_id
_entity_poly.type
_entity_poly.pdbx_seq_one_letter_code
_entity_poly.pdbx_strand_id
1 'polypeptide(L)'
;MQHTSEQQHTKFQRSVFAAVKHLPIAWQQQPQMEQPSVGRDGVTPDGALLLEVFGKTAAGVLVAVEADGPTHFREPDGGLKGPTKYRNRALAVRGYRLISVSYRDWAKLQGDEQRQQQHLLRLFKEAGVV
;
A
#
# COMPACT_ATOMS: atom_id res chain seq x y z
N MET A 1 -24.71 -4.44 6.65
CA MET A 1 -23.57 -3.62 7.14
C MET A 1 -22.21 -4.01 6.54
N GLN A 2 -22.00 -5.24 6.05
CA GLN A 2 -20.72 -5.64 5.40
C GLN A 2 -20.44 -4.92 4.06
N HIS A 3 -21.48 -4.74 3.23
CA HIS A 3 -21.38 -4.10 1.91
C HIS A 3 -20.75 -2.70 1.91
N THR A 4 -20.96 -1.89 2.95
CA THR A 4 -20.40 -0.54 3.05
C THR A 4 -18.91 -0.55 3.40
N SER A 5 -18.45 -1.53 4.19
CA SER A 5 -17.04 -1.62 4.61
C SER A 5 -16.10 -2.07 3.48
N GLU A 6 -16.52 -3.05 2.67
CA GLU A 6 -15.76 -3.51 1.51
C GLU A 6 -15.66 -2.44 0.43
N GLN A 7 -16.76 -1.71 0.20
CA GLN A 7 -16.79 -0.58 -0.73
C GLN A 7 -15.87 0.56 -0.27
N GLN A 8 -15.81 0.84 1.04
CA GLN A 8 -14.91 1.84 1.59
C GLN A 8 -13.44 1.42 1.48
N HIS A 9 -13.11 0.16 1.75
CA HIS A 9 -11.77 -0.37 1.58
C HIS A 9 -11.32 -0.28 0.11
N THR A 10 -12.17 -0.72 -0.82
CA THR A 10 -11.90 -0.63 -2.27
C THR A 10 -11.69 0.82 -2.73
N LYS A 11 -12.48 1.77 -2.21
CA LYS A 11 -12.30 3.20 -2.51
C LYS A 11 -10.99 3.75 -1.97
N PHE A 12 -10.64 3.39 -0.74
CA PHE A 12 -9.39 3.81 -0.11
C PHE A 12 -8.18 3.31 -0.91
N GLN A 13 -8.14 2.02 -1.20
CA GLN A 13 -7.07 1.39 -1.97
C GLN A 13 -6.93 2.01 -3.37
N ARG A 14 -8.04 2.20 -4.11
CA ARG A 14 -8.02 2.87 -5.42
C ARG A 14 -7.50 4.29 -5.36
N SER A 15 -7.84 5.03 -4.29
CA SER A 15 -7.34 6.39 -4.06
C SER A 15 -5.83 6.40 -3.82
N VAL A 16 -5.31 5.47 -3.01
CA VAL A 16 -3.87 5.30 -2.80
C VAL A 16 -3.18 4.94 -4.12
N PHE A 17 -3.71 3.97 -4.87
CA PHE A 17 -3.18 3.57 -6.17
C PHE A 17 -3.11 4.74 -7.16
N ALA A 18 -4.18 5.53 -7.27
CA ALA A 18 -4.22 6.70 -8.13
C ALA A 18 -3.10 7.70 -7.79
N ALA A 19 -2.89 7.97 -6.50
CA ALA A 19 -1.83 8.86 -6.04
C ALA A 19 -0.42 8.28 -6.28
N VAL A 20 -0.22 6.98 -6.06
CA VAL A 20 1.07 6.28 -6.31
C VAL A 20 1.50 6.40 -7.78
N LYS A 21 0.55 6.25 -8.72
CA LYS A 21 0.84 6.40 -10.17
C LYS A 21 1.34 7.79 -10.57
N HIS A 22 1.03 8.81 -9.78
CA HIS A 22 1.42 10.20 -10.04
C HIS A 22 2.67 10.63 -9.26
N LEU A 23 3.30 9.71 -8.53
CA LEU A 23 4.56 10.00 -7.87
C LEU A 23 5.67 10.23 -8.90
N PRO A 24 6.53 11.24 -8.70
CA PRO A 24 7.68 11.52 -9.55
C PRO A 24 8.83 10.53 -9.27
N ILE A 25 8.56 9.23 -9.48
CA ILE A 25 9.49 8.13 -9.25
C ILE A 25 9.73 7.43 -10.59
N ALA A 26 11.00 7.13 -10.89
CA ALA A 26 11.35 6.35 -12.06
C ALA A 26 10.99 4.88 -11.83
N TRP A 27 10.06 4.34 -12.63
CA TRP A 27 9.61 2.96 -12.56
C TRP A 27 10.22 2.13 -13.69
N GLN A 28 10.78 0.96 -13.35
CA GLN A 28 11.08 -0.10 -14.33
C GLN A 28 9.80 -0.85 -14.69
N GLN A 29 8.99 -1.16 -13.68
CA GLN A 29 7.64 -1.70 -13.80
C GLN A 29 6.70 -0.74 -13.10
N GLN A 30 5.77 -0.15 -13.86
CA GLN A 30 4.78 0.80 -13.35
C GLN A 30 3.95 0.16 -12.23
N PRO A 31 3.50 0.97 -11.24
CA PRO A 31 2.63 0.48 -10.18
C PRO A 31 1.38 -0.18 -10.77
N GLN A 32 1.07 -1.36 -10.27
CA GLN A 32 -0.14 -2.12 -10.54
C GLN A 32 -0.91 -2.29 -9.23
N MET A 33 -2.22 -2.46 -9.34
CA MET A 33 -3.11 -2.78 -8.22
C MET A 33 -3.66 -4.17 -8.47
N GLU A 34 -3.82 -4.98 -7.44
CA GLU A 34 -4.47 -6.28 -7.58
C GLU A 34 -5.91 -6.13 -8.10
N GLN A 35 -6.31 -7.10 -8.90
CA GLN A 35 -7.65 -7.20 -9.44
C GLN A 35 -8.25 -8.52 -8.98
N PRO A 36 -9.18 -8.51 -8.00
CA PRO A 36 -9.75 -9.73 -7.42
C PRO A 36 -10.41 -10.67 -8.46
N SER A 37 -10.81 -10.14 -9.60
CA SER A 37 -11.57 -10.85 -10.64
C SER A 37 -10.70 -11.49 -11.74
N VAL A 38 -9.38 -11.29 -11.76
CA VAL A 38 -8.53 -11.76 -12.87
C VAL A 38 -7.17 -12.27 -12.35
N GLY A 39 -7.04 -13.60 -12.19
CA GLY A 39 -5.72 -14.26 -12.06
C GLY A 39 -5.00 -14.18 -10.70
N ARG A 40 -3.68 -14.40 -10.72
CA ARG A 40 -2.74 -14.31 -9.57
C ARG A 40 -2.03 -12.94 -9.51
N ASP A 41 -2.63 -11.90 -10.10
CA ASP A 41 -2.02 -10.58 -10.14
C ASP A 41 -1.85 -10.02 -8.73
N GLY A 42 -0.66 -9.47 -8.45
CA GLY A 42 -0.31 -8.98 -7.12
C GLY A 42 -0.02 -10.08 -6.10
N VAL A 43 -0.03 -11.37 -6.47
CA VAL A 43 0.40 -12.42 -5.55
C VAL A 43 1.92 -12.52 -5.56
N THR A 44 2.54 -12.68 -4.38
CA THR A 44 3.98 -12.93 -4.28
C THR A 44 4.37 -14.19 -5.07
N PRO A 45 5.62 -14.31 -5.56
CA PRO A 45 6.03 -15.42 -6.42
C PRO A 45 5.77 -16.83 -5.85
N ASP A 46 5.75 -16.95 -4.53
CA ASP A 46 5.48 -18.18 -3.79
C ASP A 46 3.99 -18.43 -3.49
N GLY A 47 3.10 -17.54 -3.93
CA GLY A 47 1.66 -17.67 -3.72
C GLY A 47 1.16 -17.24 -2.34
N ALA A 48 2.04 -16.77 -1.45
CA ALA A 48 1.73 -16.67 -0.01
C ALA A 48 0.97 -15.40 0.38
N LEU A 49 1.16 -14.29 -0.33
CA LEU A 49 0.59 -12.98 0.02
C LEU A 49 0.06 -12.28 -1.23
N LEU A 50 -1.05 -11.56 -1.07
CA LEU A 50 -1.60 -10.65 -2.07
C LEU A 50 -1.17 -9.22 -1.72
N LEU A 51 -0.67 -8.49 -2.71
CA LEU A 51 -0.20 -7.12 -2.62
C LEU A 51 -1.28 -6.17 -3.12
N GLU A 52 -1.55 -5.11 -2.37
CA GLU A 52 -2.58 -4.14 -2.78
C GLU A 52 -2.12 -3.21 -3.93
N VAL A 53 -0.88 -2.73 -3.84
CA VAL A 53 -0.26 -1.99 -4.93
C VAL A 53 1.20 -2.38 -4.99
N PHE A 54 1.71 -2.68 -6.18
CA PHE A 54 3.05 -3.22 -6.34
C PHE A 54 3.72 -2.71 -7.62
N GLY A 55 5.04 -2.60 -7.59
CA GLY A 55 5.82 -2.17 -8.73
C GLY A 55 7.32 -2.37 -8.51
N LYS A 56 8.12 -2.00 -9.51
CA LYS A 56 9.58 -2.06 -9.43
C LYS A 56 10.19 -0.76 -9.90
N THR A 57 11.01 -0.12 -9.06
CA THR A 57 11.67 1.12 -9.44
C THR A 57 12.77 0.87 -10.49
N ALA A 58 13.22 1.93 -11.16
CA ALA A 58 14.34 1.86 -12.10
C ALA A 58 15.64 1.36 -11.44
N ALA A 59 15.81 1.59 -10.12
CA ALA A 59 16.92 1.06 -9.32
C ALA A 59 16.75 -0.44 -8.95
N GLY A 60 15.67 -1.08 -9.40
CA GLY A 60 15.40 -2.49 -9.18
C GLY A 60 14.74 -2.82 -7.83
N VAL A 61 14.31 -1.81 -7.07
CA VAL A 61 13.66 -1.99 -5.77
C VAL A 61 12.22 -2.48 -5.98
N LEU A 62 11.87 -3.62 -5.39
CA LEU A 62 10.50 -4.10 -5.32
C LEU A 62 9.73 -3.26 -4.29
N VAL A 63 8.60 -2.71 -4.67
CA VAL A 63 7.76 -1.87 -3.81
C VAL A 63 6.42 -2.55 -3.60
N ALA A 64 5.97 -2.58 -2.35
CA ALA A 64 4.61 -2.95 -1.97
C ALA A 64 4.01 -1.78 -1.19
N VAL A 65 2.83 -1.31 -1.61
CA VAL A 65 2.07 -0.27 -0.91
C VAL A 65 0.77 -0.91 -0.42
N GLU A 66 0.51 -0.82 0.89
CA GLU A 66 -0.64 -1.43 1.55
C GLU A 66 -1.52 -0.31 2.16
N ALA A 67 -2.78 -0.26 1.78
CA ALA A 67 -3.80 0.66 2.30
C ALA A 67 -4.41 0.08 3.60
N ASP A 68 -3.65 0.22 4.68
CA ASP A 68 -4.01 -0.30 5.98
C ASP A 68 -5.24 0.40 6.58
N GLY A 69 -6.39 -0.28 6.49
CA GLY A 69 -7.64 0.11 7.13
C GLY A 69 -7.62 0.06 8.67
N PRO A 70 -8.65 0.59 9.36
CA PRO A 70 -8.68 0.66 10.83
C PRO A 70 -8.48 -0.69 11.55
N THR A 71 -8.91 -1.79 10.93
CA THR A 71 -8.80 -3.14 11.51
C THR A 71 -7.36 -3.62 11.67
N HIS A 72 -6.39 -3.01 10.99
CA HIS A 72 -4.96 -3.33 11.05
C HIS A 72 -4.25 -2.77 12.30
N PHE A 73 -4.90 -1.87 13.03
CA PHE A 73 -4.31 -1.17 14.18
C PHE A 73 -4.98 -1.62 15.49
N ARG A 74 -4.19 -1.68 16.57
CA ARG A 74 -4.66 -1.90 17.94
C ARG A 74 -5.19 -0.60 18.52
N GLU A 75 -6.14 -0.73 19.44
CA GLU A 75 -6.61 0.38 20.27
C GLU A 75 -6.05 0.25 21.70
N PRO A 76 -5.85 1.36 22.42
CA PRO A 76 -5.95 2.75 21.95
C PRO A 76 -4.66 3.28 21.32
N ASP A 77 -3.56 2.53 21.40
CA ASP A 77 -2.21 3.03 21.07
C ASP A 77 -1.93 3.18 19.57
N GLY A 78 -2.83 2.72 18.70
CA GLY A 78 -2.69 2.82 17.25
C GLY A 78 -1.57 1.96 16.67
N GLY A 79 -0.94 1.08 17.45
CA GLY A 79 0.14 0.23 16.94
C GLY A 79 -0.39 -0.92 16.08
N LEU A 80 0.37 -1.35 15.07
CA LEU A 80 -0.03 -2.47 14.19
C LEU A 80 -0.37 -3.75 14.97
N LYS A 81 -1.39 -4.48 14.50
CA LYS A 81 -1.73 -5.83 14.98
C LYS A 81 -0.73 -6.87 14.52
N GLY A 82 -0.73 -8.02 15.20
CA GLY A 82 0.13 -9.16 14.89
C GLY A 82 0.08 -9.61 13.42
N PRO A 83 -1.12 -9.84 12.83
CA PRO A 83 -1.24 -10.21 11.41
C PRO A 83 -0.61 -9.19 10.46
N THR A 84 -0.85 -7.89 10.67
CA THR A 84 -0.24 -6.83 9.84
C THR A 84 1.27 -6.80 10.00
N LYS A 85 1.80 -6.92 11.22
CA LYS A 85 3.25 -7.04 11.46
C LYS A 85 3.84 -8.26 10.77
N TYR A 86 3.13 -9.39 10.78
CA TYR A 86 3.54 -10.61 10.09
C TYR A 86 3.60 -10.40 8.58
N ARG A 87 2.52 -9.89 7.94
CA ARG A 87 2.50 -9.53 6.52
C ARG A 87 3.69 -8.64 6.17
N ASN A 88 3.91 -7.58 6.93
CA ASN A 88 4.97 -6.61 6.68
C ASN A 88 6.38 -7.25 6.71
N ARG A 89 6.64 -8.10 7.71
CA ARG A 89 7.92 -8.85 7.80
C ARG A 89 8.07 -9.86 6.68
N ALA A 90 7.00 -10.58 6.35
CA ALA A 90 7.00 -11.57 5.29
C ALA A 90 7.27 -10.93 3.90
N LEU A 91 6.73 -9.74 3.64
CA LEU A 91 7.04 -8.95 2.44
C LEU A 91 8.49 -8.48 2.41
N ALA A 92 9.00 -7.99 3.55
CA ALA A 92 10.40 -7.55 3.65
C ALA A 92 11.40 -8.69 3.37
N VAL A 93 11.16 -9.89 3.90
CA VAL A 93 11.99 -11.08 3.62
C VAL A 93 11.97 -11.46 2.13
N ARG A 94 10.88 -11.15 1.41
CA ARG A 94 10.76 -11.34 -0.04
C ARG A 94 11.38 -10.20 -0.85
N GLY A 95 12.08 -9.27 -0.20
CA GLY A 95 12.80 -8.17 -0.85
C GLY A 95 11.97 -6.92 -1.13
N TYR A 96 10.70 -6.87 -0.70
CA TYR A 96 9.87 -5.69 -0.89
C TYR A 96 10.22 -4.59 0.12
N ARG A 97 10.28 -3.34 -0.36
CA ARG A 97 10.12 -2.16 0.48
C ARG A 97 8.63 -1.89 0.66
N LEU A 98 8.19 -1.99 1.91
CA LEU A 98 6.80 -1.82 2.27
C LEU A 98 6.50 -0.35 2.61
N ILE A 99 5.43 0.16 1.99
CA ILE A 99 4.82 1.45 2.27
C ILE A 99 3.45 1.19 2.90
N SER A 100 3.33 1.35 4.21
CA SER A 100 2.05 1.22 4.92
C SER A 100 1.35 2.58 4.93
N VAL A 101 0.21 2.68 4.25
CA VAL A 101 -0.62 3.88 4.21
C VAL A 101 -1.77 3.71 5.18
N SER A 102 -1.75 4.44 6.29
CA SER A 102 -2.81 4.41 7.30
C SER A 102 -4.07 5.08 6.78
N TYR A 103 -5.23 4.41 6.87
CA TYR A 103 -6.53 5.01 6.59
C TYR A 103 -6.78 6.30 7.38
N ARG A 104 -6.35 6.34 8.66
CA ARG A 104 -6.57 7.51 9.52
C ARG A 104 -5.85 8.75 9.02
N ASP A 105 -4.63 8.57 8.53
CA ASP A 105 -3.84 9.69 8.03
C ASP A 105 -4.27 10.07 6.63
N TRP A 106 -4.58 9.07 5.79
CA TRP A 106 -5.09 9.30 4.45
C TRP A 106 -6.42 10.05 4.43
N ALA A 107 -7.36 9.69 5.32
CA ALA A 107 -8.66 10.33 5.42
C ALA A 107 -8.56 11.83 5.74
N LYS A 108 -7.55 12.26 6.51
CA LYS A 108 -7.30 13.69 6.80
C LYS A 108 -6.82 14.49 5.59
N LEU A 109 -6.38 13.80 4.53
CA LEU A 109 -5.86 14.38 3.29
C LEU A 109 -6.88 14.25 2.14
N GLN A 110 -8.11 13.80 2.42
CA GLN A 110 -9.10 13.57 1.38
C GLN A 110 -9.43 14.87 0.63
N GLY A 111 -9.34 14.82 -0.71
CA GLY A 111 -9.59 15.97 -1.58
C GLY A 111 -8.38 16.89 -1.81
N ASP A 112 -7.25 16.63 -1.16
CA ASP A 112 -6.01 17.39 -1.34
C ASP A 112 -4.93 16.51 -1.97
N GLU A 113 -4.92 16.47 -3.32
CA GLU A 113 -4.01 15.62 -4.09
C GLU A 113 -2.54 15.95 -3.84
N GLN A 114 -2.21 17.23 -3.67
CA GLN A 114 -0.83 17.66 -3.42
C GLN A 114 -0.33 17.13 -2.08
N ARG A 115 -1.14 17.24 -1.01
CA ARG A 115 -0.76 16.71 0.31
C ARG A 115 -0.73 15.19 0.33
N GLN A 116 -1.60 14.52 -0.42
CA GLN A 116 -1.54 13.06 -0.60
C GLN A 116 -0.22 12.62 -1.25
N GLN A 117 0.20 13.29 -2.33
CA GLN A 117 1.48 13.03 -2.98
C GLN A 117 2.67 13.29 -2.06
N GLN A 118 2.68 14.41 -1.33
CA GLN A 118 3.73 14.72 -0.36
C GLN A 118 3.81 13.67 0.75
N HIS A 119 2.65 13.24 1.26
CA HIS A 119 2.57 12.19 2.27
C HIS A 119 3.17 10.87 1.75
N LEU A 120 2.79 10.43 0.55
CA LEU A 120 3.35 9.23 -0.06
C LEU A 120 4.85 9.35 -0.31
N LEU A 121 5.33 10.48 -0.87
CA LEU A 121 6.77 10.70 -1.08
C LEU A 121 7.55 10.58 0.23
N ARG A 122 7.02 11.10 1.34
CA ARG A 122 7.64 10.95 2.65
C ARG A 122 7.72 9.47 3.05
N LEU A 123 6.64 8.71 2.91
CA LEU A 123 6.64 7.27 3.24
C LEU A 123 7.61 6.47 2.35
N PHE A 124 7.70 6.81 1.06
CA PHE A 124 8.64 6.19 0.13
C PHE A 124 10.11 6.47 0.51
N LYS A 125 10.42 7.70 0.95
CA LYS A 125 11.74 8.06 1.49
C LYS A 125 12.06 7.32 2.78
N GLU A 126 11.11 7.26 3.70
CA GLU A 126 11.26 6.54 4.98
C GLU A 126 11.52 5.04 4.77
N ALA A 127 10.93 4.46 3.72
CA ALA A 127 11.18 3.08 3.31
C ALA A 127 12.46 2.88 2.48
N GLY A 128 13.21 3.94 2.17
CA GLY A 128 14.43 3.89 1.37
C GLY A 128 14.20 3.47 -0.09
N VAL A 129 13.06 3.87 -0.67
CA VAL A 129 12.75 3.64 -2.09
C VAL A 129 13.29 4.77 -2.98
N VAL A 130 13.30 5.99 -2.46
CA VAL A 130 13.78 7.22 -3.11
C VAL A 130 14.61 8.08 -2.16
#